data_AF-A0A316URR8-F1
#
_entry.id   AF-A0A316URR8-F1
#
_cell.length_a   1.000
_cell.length_b   1.000
_cell.length_c   1.000
_cell.angle_alpha   90.00
_cell.angle_beta   90.00
_cell.angle_gamma   90.00
#
_symmetry.space_group_name_H-M   'P 1'
#
loop_
_entity.id
_entity.type
_entity.pdbx_description
1 polymer ?
#
loop_
_entity_poly.entity_id
_entity_poly.type
_entity_poly.pdbx_seq_one_letter_code
_entity_poly.pdbx_strand_id
1 'polypeptide(L)'
;QTVSSFWQELEIERVLSSFRLNPYDVLEVSLEADSKAIHKIYRKKSLLIHPDKVQHDPRAVEAFDLLKKASTHLLDEEKRKALDETVLSARYLVLKEHLGLPVSTPSEDERLQGLQPTFEERVRKATRDLMIDDELRRRKSLRAQHAAEGEEERKREAAAEERKRKAVEKEKWEDTRDERVKGWREFAKTGKGKRR
;
A
#
# COMPACT_ATOMS: atom_id res chain seq x y z
N GLN A 1 17.14 41.42 -3.37
CA GLN A 1 17.11 39.97 -3.07
C GLN A 1 15.70 39.37 -3.17
N THR A 2 14.73 39.99 -3.86
CA THR A 2 13.30 39.69 -3.67
C THR A 2 12.68 38.71 -4.67
N VAL A 3 13.11 38.69 -5.93
CA VAL A 3 12.50 37.81 -6.95
C VAL A 3 12.95 36.36 -6.79
N SER A 4 14.18 36.13 -6.31
CA SER A 4 14.72 34.77 -6.16
C SER A 4 14.08 34.00 -5.00
N SER A 5 13.77 34.62 -3.86
CA SER A 5 13.16 33.88 -2.74
C SER A 5 11.71 33.51 -3.02
N PHE A 6 10.95 34.37 -3.72
CA PHE A 6 9.58 34.04 -4.13
C PHE A 6 9.50 32.74 -4.96
N TRP A 7 10.37 32.60 -5.97
CA TRP A 7 10.41 31.37 -6.78
C TRP A 7 10.91 30.15 -6.00
N GLN A 8 11.75 30.35 -4.98
CA GLN A 8 12.20 29.28 -4.10
C GLN A 8 11.06 28.79 -3.21
N GLU A 9 10.33 29.71 -2.58
CA GLU A 9 9.18 29.42 -1.73
C GLU A 9 8.08 28.69 -2.51
N LEU A 10 7.74 29.17 -3.72
CA LEU A 10 6.77 28.52 -4.58
C LEU A 10 7.19 27.10 -4.99
N GLU A 11 8.47 26.88 -5.34
CA GLU A 11 8.94 25.56 -5.70
C GLU A 11 8.95 24.62 -4.49
N ILE A 12 9.34 25.10 -3.31
CA ILE A 12 9.27 24.32 -2.05
C ILE A 12 7.82 23.91 -1.79
N GLU A 13 6.88 24.85 -1.85
CA GLU A 13 5.46 24.56 -1.64
C GLU A 13 4.92 23.55 -2.66
N ARG A 14 5.22 23.75 -3.95
CA ARG A 14 4.84 22.83 -5.02
C ARG A 14 5.35 21.41 -4.76
N VAL A 15 6.64 21.25 -4.44
CA VAL A 15 7.24 19.94 -4.13
C VAL A 15 6.52 19.29 -2.95
N LEU A 16 6.29 20.03 -1.86
CA LEU A 16 5.66 19.48 -0.66
C LEU A 16 4.19 19.12 -0.85
N SER A 17 3.48 19.86 -1.70
CA SER A 17 2.08 19.57 -2.08
C SER A 17 1.94 18.47 -3.14
N SER A 18 3.04 18.05 -3.76
CA SER A 18 3.01 17.08 -4.85
C SER A 18 2.58 15.69 -4.34
N PHE A 19 2.01 14.89 -5.25
CA PHE A 19 1.56 13.55 -4.90
C PHE A 19 2.78 12.62 -4.70
N ARG A 20 3.14 12.40 -3.43
CA ARG A 20 4.39 11.72 -3.01
C ARG A 20 4.58 10.31 -3.56
N LEU A 21 3.49 9.62 -3.93
CA LEU A 21 3.57 8.29 -4.55
C LEU A 21 4.02 8.35 -6.01
N ASN A 22 3.86 9.49 -6.69
CA ASN A 22 4.23 9.67 -8.09
C ASN A 22 5.47 10.57 -8.26
N PRO A 23 6.68 10.00 -8.45
CA PRO A 23 7.91 10.75 -8.72
C PRO A 23 7.84 11.71 -9.91
N TYR A 24 7.03 11.43 -10.95
CA TYR A 24 6.86 12.35 -12.09
C TYR A 24 6.20 13.66 -11.67
N ASP A 25 5.20 13.60 -10.77
CA ASP A 25 4.55 14.79 -10.21
C ASP A 25 5.51 15.56 -9.28
N VAL A 26 6.31 14.85 -8.48
CA VAL A 26 7.31 15.46 -7.59
C VAL A 26 8.37 16.23 -8.38
N LEU A 27 8.91 15.64 -9.45
CA LEU A 27 9.90 16.30 -10.31
C LEU A 27 9.31 17.26 -11.33
N GLU A 28 7.99 17.20 -11.55
CA GLU A 28 7.28 17.97 -12.58
C GLU A 28 7.92 17.75 -13.96
N VAL A 29 8.01 16.48 -14.34
CA VAL A 29 8.59 16.06 -15.61
C VAL A 29 7.55 15.27 -16.42
N SER A 30 7.70 15.26 -17.74
CA SER A 30 6.85 14.45 -18.63
C SER A 30 6.89 12.99 -18.20
N LEU A 31 5.73 12.34 -18.32
CA LEU A 31 5.57 10.90 -18.08
C LEU A 31 6.41 10.05 -19.05
N GLU A 32 6.81 10.61 -20.19
CA GLU A 32 7.65 9.96 -21.21
C GLU A 32 9.13 10.39 -21.14
N ALA A 33 9.54 11.14 -20.11
CA ALA A 33 10.86 11.76 -20.07
C ALA A 33 12.02 10.76 -19.94
N ASP A 34 13.07 10.97 -20.70
CA ASP A 34 14.29 10.15 -20.62
C ASP A 34 15.14 10.49 -19.38
N SER A 35 16.12 9.63 -19.07
CA SER A 35 17.01 9.82 -17.92
C SER A 35 17.79 11.14 -18.00
N LYS A 36 18.07 11.65 -19.20
CA LYS A 36 18.75 12.95 -19.40
C LYS A 36 17.85 14.10 -18.97
N ALA A 37 16.59 14.11 -19.36
CA ALA A 37 15.60 15.10 -18.96
C ALA A 37 15.37 15.08 -17.44
N ILE A 38 15.27 13.89 -16.85
CA ILE A 38 15.15 13.70 -15.39
C ILE A 38 16.36 14.33 -14.67
N HIS A 39 17.59 13.99 -15.07
CA HIS A 39 18.80 14.58 -14.49
C HIS A 39 18.83 16.11 -14.62
N LYS A 40 18.47 16.63 -15.78
CA LYS A 40 18.47 18.07 -16.06
C LYS A 40 17.49 18.81 -15.15
N ILE A 41 16.27 18.29 -15.00
CA ILE A 41 15.21 18.89 -14.18
C ILE A 41 15.58 18.79 -12.70
N TYR A 42 16.03 17.63 -12.24
CA TYR A 42 16.48 17.44 -10.87
C TYR A 42 17.61 18.42 -10.52
N ARG A 43 18.65 18.55 -11.35
CA ARG A 43 19.75 19.49 -11.12
C ARG A 43 19.25 20.94 -11.05
N LYS A 44 18.32 21.34 -11.93
CA LYS A 44 17.77 22.70 -11.93
C LYS A 44 16.98 22.97 -10.64
N LYS A 45 16.06 22.09 -10.26
CA LYS A 45 15.18 22.28 -9.10
C LYS A 45 15.94 22.15 -7.77
N SER A 46 16.81 21.15 -7.63
CA SER A 46 17.65 20.97 -6.43
C SER A 46 18.57 22.17 -6.15
N LEU A 47 19.12 22.82 -7.18
CA LEU A 47 19.93 24.04 -7.02
C LEU A 47 19.10 25.28 -6.67
N LEU A 48 17.83 25.31 -7.09
CA LEU A 48 16.91 26.40 -6.75
C LEU A 48 16.57 26.36 -5.25
N ILE A 49 16.20 25.18 -4.75
CA ILE A 49 15.72 25.00 -3.37
C ILE A 49 16.77 24.40 -2.41
N HIS A 50 18.06 24.46 -2.75
CA HIS A 50 19.12 23.89 -1.93
C HIS A 50 19.11 24.50 -0.52
N PRO A 51 19.15 23.71 0.57
CA PRO A 51 19.03 24.23 1.94
C PRO A 51 20.11 25.27 2.28
N ASP A 52 21.35 25.11 1.80
CA ASP A 52 22.41 26.13 1.98
C ASP A 52 22.07 27.50 1.39
N LYS A 53 21.24 27.57 0.36
CA LYS A 53 20.80 28.82 -0.27
C LYS A 53 19.49 29.34 0.32
N VAL A 54 18.66 28.45 0.87
CA VAL A 54 17.33 28.75 1.43
C VAL A 54 17.34 28.51 2.95
N GLN A 55 18.34 29.06 3.64
CA GLN A 55 18.52 28.83 5.09
C GLN A 55 17.38 29.41 5.95
N HIS A 56 16.60 30.35 5.39
CA HIS A 56 15.48 30.98 6.07
C HIS A 56 14.22 30.10 6.09
N ASP A 57 14.12 29.08 5.22
CA ASP A 57 12.97 28.18 5.18
C ASP A 57 13.39 26.73 5.52
N PRO A 58 13.07 26.22 6.72
CA PRO A 58 13.44 24.86 7.12
C PRO A 58 12.78 23.79 6.24
N ARG A 59 11.68 24.12 5.55
CA ARG A 59 10.97 23.22 4.63
C ARG A 59 11.81 22.87 3.40
N ALA A 60 12.84 23.66 3.08
CA ALA A 60 13.75 23.41 1.98
C ALA A 60 14.45 22.05 2.08
N VAL A 61 14.77 21.60 3.30
CA VAL A 61 15.38 20.29 3.54
C VAL A 61 14.44 19.16 3.11
N GLU A 62 13.19 19.19 3.59
CA GLU A 62 12.19 18.17 3.24
C GLU A 62 11.90 18.16 1.73
N ALA A 63 11.74 19.33 1.12
CA ALA A 63 11.49 19.45 -0.31
C ALA A 63 12.68 18.94 -1.15
N PHE A 64 13.92 19.26 -0.74
CA PHE A 64 15.13 18.75 -1.39
C PHE A 64 15.22 17.22 -1.32
N ASP A 65 14.95 16.65 -0.15
CA ASP A 65 14.96 15.19 0.04
C ASP A 65 13.89 14.49 -0.80
N LEU A 66 12.70 15.08 -0.94
CA LEU A 66 11.66 14.57 -1.84
C LEU A 66 12.10 14.60 -3.30
N LEU A 67 12.69 15.72 -3.79
CA LEU A 67 13.24 15.78 -5.15
C LEU A 67 14.30 14.72 -5.38
N LYS A 68 15.22 14.54 -4.42
CA LYS A 68 16.30 13.55 -4.49
C LYS A 68 15.72 12.14 -4.57
N LYS A 69 14.78 11.81 -3.68
CA LYS A 69 14.10 10.50 -3.66
C LYS A 69 13.35 10.24 -4.97
N ALA A 70 12.63 11.23 -5.51
CA ALA A 70 11.93 11.10 -6.78
C ALA A 70 12.90 10.88 -7.95
N SER A 71 14.00 11.63 -8.01
CA SER A 71 15.04 11.43 -9.03
C SER A 71 15.68 10.05 -8.93
N THR A 72 16.07 9.62 -7.72
CA THR A 72 16.65 8.28 -7.53
C THR A 72 15.65 7.18 -7.94
N HIS A 73 14.36 7.36 -7.65
CA HIS A 73 13.33 6.42 -8.04
C HIS A 73 13.19 6.33 -9.57
N LEU A 74 13.12 7.47 -10.28
CA LEU A 74 12.99 7.47 -11.75
C LEU A 74 14.26 7.03 -12.50
N LEU A 75 15.41 7.03 -11.84
CA LEU A 75 16.67 6.56 -12.44
C LEU A 75 16.95 5.09 -12.18
N ASP A 76 16.18 4.47 -11.26
CA ASP A 76 16.20 3.03 -11.01
C ASP A 76 15.27 2.35 -12.02
N GLU A 77 15.83 1.57 -12.93
CA GLU A 77 15.09 0.96 -14.05
C GLU A 77 13.96 0.04 -13.58
N GLU A 78 14.19 -0.77 -12.54
CA GLU A 78 13.20 -1.71 -12.03
C GLU A 78 12.02 -0.97 -11.41
N LYS A 79 12.32 0.00 -10.55
CA LYS A 79 11.28 0.78 -9.90
C LYS A 79 10.52 1.67 -10.88
N ARG A 80 11.24 2.30 -11.81
CA ARG A 80 10.64 3.12 -12.87
C ARG A 80 9.72 2.29 -13.75
N LYS A 81 10.09 1.05 -14.11
CA LYS A 81 9.26 0.18 -14.93
C LYS A 81 7.88 -0.07 -14.31
N ALA A 82 7.80 -0.36 -13.01
CA ALA A 82 6.51 -0.57 -12.34
C ALA A 82 5.63 0.70 -12.35
N LEU A 83 6.25 1.88 -12.23
CA LEU A 83 5.56 3.16 -12.35
C LEU A 83 5.09 3.41 -13.79
N ASP A 84 5.94 3.13 -14.78
CA ASP A 84 5.63 3.28 -16.20
C ASP A 84 4.48 2.35 -16.63
N GLU A 85 4.38 1.14 -16.07
CA GLU A 85 3.24 0.23 -16.27
C GLU A 85 1.93 0.82 -15.73
N THR A 86 1.99 1.51 -14.60
CA THR A 86 0.83 2.22 -14.01
C THR A 86 0.43 3.41 -14.89
N VAL A 87 1.41 4.19 -15.37
CA VAL A 87 1.19 5.29 -16.32
C VAL A 87 0.58 4.78 -17.63
N LEU A 88 1.07 3.66 -18.15
CA LEU A 88 0.52 3.05 -19.36
C LEU A 88 -0.93 2.59 -19.17
N SER A 89 -1.24 2.02 -18.01
CA SER A 89 -2.61 1.64 -17.63
C SER A 89 -3.52 2.87 -17.53
N ALA A 90 -3.04 3.95 -16.94
CA ALA A 90 -3.76 5.22 -16.89
C ALA A 90 -4.01 5.80 -18.30
N ARG A 91 -2.98 5.78 -19.16
CA ARG A 91 -3.07 6.22 -20.55
C ARG A 91 -4.11 5.40 -21.33
N TYR A 92 -4.12 4.08 -21.13
CA TYR A 92 -5.13 3.19 -21.70
C TYR A 92 -6.55 3.61 -21.30
N LEU A 93 -6.79 3.82 -20.00
CA LEU A 93 -8.11 4.21 -19.49
C LEU A 93 -8.55 5.55 -20.06
N VAL A 94 -7.65 6.54 -20.12
CA VAL A 94 -7.99 7.86 -20.68
C VAL A 94 -8.35 7.74 -22.17
N LEU A 95 -7.55 7.04 -22.97
CA LEU A 95 -7.83 6.90 -24.40
C LEU A 95 -9.13 6.15 -24.65
N LYS A 96 -9.30 4.98 -24.03
CA LYS A 96 -10.43 4.09 -24.32
C LYS A 96 -11.72 4.53 -23.63
N GLU A 97 -11.68 4.77 -22.33
CA GLU A 97 -12.89 4.96 -21.52
C GLU A 97 -13.31 6.44 -21.50
N HIS A 98 -12.36 7.39 -21.44
CA HIS A 98 -12.71 8.82 -21.36
C HIS A 98 -12.85 9.49 -22.73
N LEU A 99 -12.08 9.05 -23.73
CA LEU A 99 -12.05 9.68 -25.06
C LEU A 99 -12.63 8.79 -26.18
N GLY A 100 -12.87 7.50 -25.93
CA GLY A 100 -13.38 6.57 -26.95
C GLY A 100 -12.42 6.35 -28.13
N LEU A 101 -11.13 6.60 -27.93
CA LEU A 101 -10.08 6.49 -28.95
C LEU A 101 -9.38 5.14 -28.89
N PRO A 102 -8.82 4.66 -30.01
CA PRO A 102 -7.95 3.50 -30.01
C PRO A 102 -6.76 3.68 -29.05
N VAL A 103 -6.41 2.65 -28.29
CA VAL A 103 -5.27 2.69 -27.34
C VAL A 103 -3.94 2.92 -28.07
N SER A 104 -3.87 2.54 -29.34
CA SER A 104 -2.73 2.76 -30.23
C SER A 104 -2.61 4.20 -30.75
N THR A 105 -3.52 5.11 -30.35
CA THR A 105 -3.45 6.53 -30.73
C THR A 105 -2.11 7.10 -30.25
N PRO A 106 -1.25 7.65 -31.14
CA PRO A 106 0.02 8.24 -30.76
C PRO A 106 -0.15 9.49 -29.88
N SER A 107 0.86 9.83 -29.08
CA SER A 107 0.81 11.00 -28.18
C SER A 107 0.69 12.34 -28.94
N GLU A 108 1.16 12.40 -30.20
CA GLU A 108 1.11 13.59 -31.07
C GLU A 108 -0.17 13.73 -31.91
N ASP A 109 -1.14 12.81 -31.74
CA ASP A 109 -2.37 12.80 -32.53
C ASP A 109 -3.16 14.10 -32.35
N GLU A 110 -3.63 14.70 -33.45
CA GLU A 110 -4.38 15.96 -33.46
C GLU A 110 -5.61 15.92 -32.54
N ARG A 111 -6.24 14.75 -32.38
CA ARG A 111 -7.41 14.58 -31.49
C ARG A 111 -7.07 14.74 -30.01
N LEU A 112 -5.79 14.63 -29.64
CA LEU A 112 -5.31 14.86 -28.28
C LEU A 112 -4.92 16.33 -28.03
N GLN A 113 -4.82 17.13 -29.10
CA GLN A 113 -4.49 18.54 -29.03
C GLN A 113 -5.71 19.38 -28.63
N GLY A 114 -5.48 20.49 -27.91
CA GLY A 114 -6.54 21.44 -27.53
C GLY A 114 -7.52 20.95 -26.45
N LEU A 115 -7.35 19.73 -25.91
CA LEU A 115 -8.16 19.23 -24.82
C LEU A 115 -8.01 20.10 -23.55
N GLN A 116 -9.11 20.27 -22.83
CA GLN A 116 -9.16 20.94 -21.52
C GLN A 116 -9.85 20.04 -20.49
N PRO A 117 -9.17 19.56 -19.43
CA PRO A 117 -7.71 19.58 -19.26
C PRO A 117 -6.98 18.83 -20.39
N THR A 118 -5.69 19.11 -20.54
CA THR A 118 -4.83 18.51 -21.59
C THR A 118 -4.76 17.00 -21.47
N PHE A 119 -4.33 16.32 -22.54
CA PHE A 119 -4.17 14.86 -22.50
C PHE A 119 -3.20 14.42 -21.39
N GLU A 120 -2.05 15.07 -21.25
CA GLU A 120 -1.07 14.75 -20.20
C GLU A 120 -1.66 14.93 -18.79
N GLU A 121 -2.43 16.00 -18.54
CA GLU A 121 -3.10 16.21 -17.25
C GLU A 121 -4.15 15.14 -16.95
N ARG A 122 -4.90 14.70 -17.97
CA ARG A 122 -5.86 13.59 -17.83
C ARG A 122 -5.15 12.29 -17.47
N VAL A 123 -4.03 12.01 -18.12
CA VAL A 123 -3.21 10.82 -17.81
C VAL A 123 -2.61 10.94 -16.41
N ARG A 124 -2.03 12.07 -16.03
CA ARG A 124 -1.53 12.31 -14.65
C ARG A 124 -2.62 12.09 -13.60
N LYS A 125 -3.83 12.62 -13.84
CA LYS A 125 -4.96 12.40 -12.94
C LYS A 125 -5.33 10.92 -12.83
N ALA A 126 -5.45 10.22 -13.97
CA ALA A 126 -5.76 8.79 -13.97
C ALA A 126 -4.66 7.96 -13.30
N THR A 127 -3.39 8.30 -13.49
CA THR A 127 -2.25 7.66 -12.81
C THR A 127 -2.38 7.83 -11.29
N ARG A 128 -2.66 9.06 -10.82
CA ARG A 128 -2.88 9.33 -9.40
C ARG A 128 -4.04 8.49 -8.84
N ASP A 129 -5.18 8.46 -9.53
CA ASP A 129 -6.36 7.72 -9.10
C ASP A 129 -6.06 6.21 -8.99
N LEU A 130 -5.38 5.62 -9.99
CA LEU A 130 -4.96 4.22 -9.95
C LEU A 130 -4.01 3.90 -8.80
N MET A 131 -3.03 4.77 -8.53
CA MET A 131 -2.10 4.59 -7.42
C MET A 131 -2.79 4.66 -6.06
N ILE A 132 -3.78 5.56 -5.91
CA ILE A 132 -4.59 5.65 -4.70
C ILE A 132 -5.41 4.36 -4.51
N ASP A 133 -6.07 3.90 -5.57
CA ASP A 133 -6.88 2.68 -5.52
C ASP A 133 -6.02 1.45 -5.20
N ASP A 134 -4.83 1.36 -5.77
CA ASP A 134 -3.91 0.25 -5.48
C ASP A 134 -3.44 0.25 -4.02
N GLU A 135 -3.05 1.42 -3.49
CA GLU A 135 -2.64 1.56 -2.10
C GLU A 135 -3.79 1.24 -1.12
N LEU A 136 -5.02 1.67 -1.44
CA LEU A 136 -6.21 1.33 -0.66
C LEU A 136 -6.49 -0.17 -0.66
N ARG A 137 -6.35 -0.83 -1.82
CA ARG A 137 -6.51 -2.29 -1.94
C ARG A 137 -5.42 -3.02 -1.16
N ARG A 138 -4.16 -2.60 -1.27
CA ARG A 138 -3.03 -3.16 -0.52
C ARG A 138 -3.25 -3.05 0.98
N ARG A 139 -3.63 -1.87 1.47
CA ARG A 139 -3.91 -1.64 2.90
C ARG A 139 -5.08 -2.47 3.42
N LYS A 140 -6.14 -2.61 2.62
CA LYS A 140 -7.28 -3.47 2.98
C LYS A 140 -6.89 -4.95 3.04
N SER A 141 -6.11 -5.42 2.06
CA SER A 141 -5.61 -6.79 2.01
C SER A 141 -4.74 -7.14 3.22
N LEU A 142 -3.76 -6.27 3.55
CA LEU A 142 -2.91 -6.44 4.73
C LEU A 142 -3.73 -6.51 6.03
N ARG A 143 -4.71 -5.61 6.19
CA ARG A 143 -5.59 -5.63 7.38
C ARG A 143 -6.40 -6.93 7.47
N ALA A 144 -6.90 -7.43 6.34
CA ALA A 144 -7.65 -8.69 6.30
C ALA A 144 -6.74 -9.89 6.63
N GLN A 145 -5.50 -9.91 6.13
CA GLN A 145 -4.52 -10.96 6.44
C GLN A 145 -4.21 -11.01 7.94
N HIS A 146 -3.89 -9.87 8.57
CA HIS A 146 -3.65 -9.81 10.01
C HIS A 146 -4.87 -10.22 10.84
N ALA A 147 -6.08 -9.86 10.40
CA ALA A 147 -7.30 -10.28 11.09
C ALA A 147 -7.54 -11.79 10.99
N ALA A 148 -7.27 -12.39 9.83
CA ALA A 148 -7.37 -13.82 9.59
C ALA A 148 -6.34 -14.61 10.39
N GLU A 149 -5.08 -14.15 10.40
CA GLU A 149 -3.99 -14.73 11.20
C GLU A 149 -4.34 -14.72 12.70
N GLY A 150 -4.83 -13.58 13.21
CA GLY A 150 -5.27 -13.49 14.60
C GLY A 150 -6.51 -14.33 14.93
N GLU A 151 -7.41 -14.56 13.97
CA GLU A 151 -8.53 -15.49 14.16
C GLU A 151 -8.06 -16.95 14.19
N GLU A 152 -7.12 -17.32 13.33
CA GLU A 152 -6.50 -18.65 13.30
C GLU A 152 -5.76 -18.93 14.60
N GLU A 153 -4.99 -17.96 15.11
CA GLU A 153 -4.29 -18.08 16.38
C GLU A 153 -5.26 -18.29 17.55
N ARG A 154 -6.32 -17.48 17.67
CA ARG A 154 -7.37 -17.69 18.69
C ARG A 154 -8.04 -19.05 18.59
N LYS A 155 -8.30 -19.55 17.37
CA LYS A 155 -8.85 -20.90 17.16
C LYS A 155 -7.87 -21.98 17.61
N ARG A 156 -6.59 -21.82 17.33
CA ARG A 156 -5.53 -22.75 17.73
C ARG A 156 -5.37 -22.79 19.25
N GLU A 157 -5.40 -21.65 19.91
CA GLU A 157 -5.36 -21.54 21.37
C GLU A 157 -6.60 -22.17 22.01
N ALA A 158 -7.80 -21.83 21.54
CA ALA A 158 -9.03 -22.41 22.06
C ALA A 158 -9.08 -23.94 21.89
N ALA A 159 -8.62 -24.46 20.74
CA ALA A 159 -8.52 -25.90 20.52
C ALA A 159 -7.48 -26.56 21.44
N ALA A 160 -6.35 -25.89 21.72
CA ALA A 160 -5.35 -26.37 22.66
C ALA A 160 -5.88 -26.39 24.11
N GLU A 161 -6.59 -25.35 24.52
CA GLU A 161 -7.26 -25.29 25.82
C GLU A 161 -8.34 -26.35 25.97
N GLU A 162 -9.16 -26.55 24.94
CA GLU A 162 -10.19 -27.60 24.97
C GLU A 162 -9.56 -29.00 25.06
N ARG A 163 -8.46 -29.25 24.34
CA ARG A 163 -7.70 -30.51 24.47
C ARG A 163 -7.14 -30.70 25.87
N LYS A 164 -6.55 -29.65 26.46
CA LYS A 164 -6.08 -29.67 27.85
C LYS A 164 -7.23 -29.97 28.82
N ARG A 165 -8.38 -29.30 28.66
CA ARG A 165 -9.58 -29.51 29.49
C ARG A 165 -10.08 -30.95 29.41
N LYS A 166 -10.22 -31.49 28.18
CA LYS A 166 -10.65 -32.88 27.96
C LYS A 166 -9.65 -33.90 28.52
N ALA A 167 -8.35 -33.62 28.44
CA ALA A 167 -7.32 -34.48 29.03
C ALA A 167 -7.43 -34.53 30.56
N VAL A 168 -7.57 -33.36 31.21
CA VAL A 168 -7.76 -33.26 32.67
C VAL A 168 -9.08 -33.91 33.12
N GLU A 169 -10.17 -33.75 32.36
CA GLU A 169 -11.44 -34.41 32.66
C GLU A 169 -11.34 -35.93 32.54
N LYS A 170 -10.67 -36.42 31.49
CA LYS A 170 -10.41 -37.85 31.30
C LYS A 170 -9.56 -38.44 32.42
N GLU A 171 -8.52 -37.73 32.84
CA GLU A 171 -7.67 -38.13 33.96
C GLU A 171 -8.49 -38.27 35.25
N LYS A 172 -9.28 -37.25 35.62
CA LYS A 172 -10.20 -37.31 36.76
C LYS A 172 -11.22 -38.45 36.65
N TRP A 173 -11.71 -38.72 35.44
CA TRP A 173 -12.62 -39.84 35.19
C TRP A 173 -11.93 -41.20 35.40
N GLU A 174 -10.66 -41.35 35.02
CA GLU A 174 -9.88 -42.56 35.28
C GLU A 174 -9.51 -42.71 36.76
N ASP A 175 -9.18 -41.63 37.47
CA ASP A 175 -8.86 -41.68 38.91
C ASP A 175 -10.05 -42.19 39.74
N THR A 176 -11.27 -41.78 39.37
CA THR A 176 -12.51 -42.22 40.02
C THR A 176 -13.00 -43.60 39.54
N ARG A 177 -12.25 -44.28 38.65
CA ARG A 177 -12.66 -45.56 38.05
C ARG A 177 -12.84 -46.66 39.08
N ASP A 178 -11.89 -46.85 39.98
CA ASP A 178 -11.93 -47.95 40.94
C ASP A 178 -13.09 -47.79 41.92
N GLU A 179 -13.39 -46.57 42.34
CA GLU A 179 -14.54 -46.24 43.17
C GLU A 179 -15.86 -46.54 42.45
N ARG A 180 -15.99 -46.14 41.17
CA ARG A 180 -17.18 -46.46 40.36
C ARG A 180 -17.34 -47.96 40.14
N VAL A 181 -16.26 -48.67 39.84
CA VAL A 181 -16.27 -50.13 39.65
C VAL A 181 -16.66 -50.83 40.94
N LYS A 182 -16.17 -50.36 42.10
CA LYS A 182 -16.57 -50.87 43.41
C LYS A 182 -18.06 -50.64 43.66
N GLY A 183 -18.57 -49.42 43.45
CA GLY A 183 -20.00 -49.11 43.57
C GLY A 183 -20.89 -49.94 42.65
N TRP A 184 -20.47 -50.18 41.40
CA TRP A 184 -21.19 -51.04 40.46
C TRP A 184 -21.22 -52.52 40.91
N ARG A 185 -20.09 -53.03 41.42
CA ARG A 185 -20.02 -54.39 41.98
C ARG A 185 -20.95 -54.55 43.19
N GLU A 186 -21.10 -53.52 44.02
CA GLU A 186 -22.01 -53.52 45.17
C GLU A 186 -23.49 -53.46 44.74
N PHE A 187 -23.82 -52.64 43.74
CA PHE A 187 -25.16 -52.60 43.13
C PHE A 187 -25.58 -53.94 42.49
N ALA A 188 -24.67 -54.57 41.74
CA ALA A 188 -24.91 -55.88 41.13
C ALA A 188 -25.14 -56.99 42.17
N LYS A 189 -24.52 -56.88 43.36
CA LYS A 189 -24.76 -57.80 44.48
C LYS A 189 -26.12 -57.57 45.13
N THR A 190 -26.56 -56.33 45.28
CA THR A 190 -27.88 -55.99 45.86
C THR A 190 -29.04 -56.34 44.92
N GLY A 191 -28.86 -56.24 43.60
CA GLY A 191 -29.86 -56.67 42.60
C GLY A 191 -30.13 -58.18 42.54
N LYS A 192 -29.17 -59.02 43.00
CA LYS A 192 -29.36 -60.48 43.10
C LYS A 192 -30.19 -60.91 44.32
N GLY A 193 -30.56 -59.99 45.21
CA GLY A 193 -31.32 -60.27 46.43
C GLY A 193 -32.84 -60.05 46.34
N LYS A 194 -33.39 -59.58 45.20
CA LYS A 194 -34.82 -59.26 45.07
C LYS A 194 -35.52 -60.05 43.96
N ARG A 195 -35.27 -61.36 43.90
CA ARG A 195 -36.16 -62.35 43.27
C ARG A 195 -36.43 -63.49 44.27
N ARG A 196 -37.20 -63.18 45.30
CA ARG A 196 -38.24 -64.03 45.92
C ARG A 196 -38.85 -63.30 47.12
#